data_AF-A0A011QZ86-F1
#
_entry.id   AF-A0A011QZ86-F1
#
_cell.length_a   1.000
_cell.length_b   1.000
_cell.length_c   1.000
_cell.angle_alpha   90.00
_cell.angle_beta   90.00
_cell.angle_gamma   90.00
#
_symmetry.space_group_name_H-M   'P 1'
#
loop_
_entity.id
_entity.type
_entity.pdbx_description
1 polymer ?
#
loop_
_entity_poly.entity_id
_entity_poly.type
_entity_poly.pdbx_seq_one_letter_code
_entity_poly.pdbx_strand_id
1 'polypeptide(L)'
;MSAGLSALEQLLAYSEAMLGAAESRDWPALARHEADRRALAERLSDALSAELPADEQQRARALIESSLRCDALIQPRLATRMNELRVLLRAAPPGAE
;
A
#
# COMPACT_ATOMS: atom_id res chain seq x y z
N MET A 1 13.56 -2.96 -20.12
CA MET A 1 12.67 -2.68 -18.98
C MET A 1 11.28 -2.44 -19.52
N SER A 2 10.40 -3.42 -19.35
CA SER A 2 9.00 -3.32 -19.79
C SER A 2 8.18 -2.32 -18.96
N ALA A 3 7.06 -1.87 -19.52
CA ALA A 3 6.08 -1.06 -18.81
C ALA A 3 5.52 -1.78 -17.57
N GLY A 4 5.30 -3.10 -17.67
CA GLY A 4 4.85 -3.93 -16.54
C GLY A 4 5.87 -3.93 -15.39
N LEU A 5 7.16 -4.08 -15.69
CA LEU A 5 8.20 -4.05 -14.68
C LEU A 5 8.33 -2.67 -14.01
N SER A 6 8.28 -1.59 -14.78
CA SER A 6 8.31 -0.22 -14.23
C SER A 6 7.09 0.08 -13.34
N ALA A 7 5.91 -0.43 -13.71
CA ALA A 7 4.71 -0.27 -12.91
C ALA A 7 4.80 -1.07 -11.59
N LEU A 8 5.43 -2.25 -11.59
CA LEU A 8 5.71 -3.01 -10.35
C LEU A 8 6.68 -2.27 -9.42
N GLU A 9 7.69 -1.58 -9.96
CA GLU A 9 8.61 -0.74 -9.17
C GLU A 9 7.87 0.43 -8.52
N GLN A 10 6.97 1.09 -9.27
CA GLN A 10 6.14 2.16 -8.71
C GLN A 10 5.17 1.65 -7.65
N LEU A 11 4.61 0.45 -7.82
CA LEU A 11 3.76 -0.17 -6.78
C LEU A 11 4.54 -0.40 -5.48
N LEU A 12 5.77 -0.94 -5.59
CA LEU A 12 6.63 -1.11 -4.42
C LEU A 12 6.93 0.24 -3.75
N ALA A 13 7.26 1.27 -4.53
CA ALA A 13 7.53 2.60 -3.99
C ALA A 13 6.33 3.17 -3.20
N TYR A 14 5.10 2.96 -3.68
CA TYR A 14 3.91 3.33 -2.91
C TYR A 14 3.76 2.49 -1.63
N SER A 15 4.00 1.19 -1.69
CA SER A 15 3.96 0.32 -0.50
C SER A 15 5.00 0.71 0.56
N GLU A 16 6.20 1.11 0.14
CA GLU A 16 7.24 1.64 1.04
C GLU A 16 6.85 3.00 1.64
N ALA A 17 6.29 3.90 0.83
CA ALA A 17 5.78 5.19 1.31
C ALA A 17 4.62 5.02 2.30
N MET A 18 3.70 4.08 2.05
CA MET A 18 2.63 3.71 2.97
C MET A 18 3.18 3.18 4.29
N LEU A 19 4.24 2.35 4.25
CA LEU A 19 4.90 1.86 5.46
C LEU A 19 5.53 3.00 6.26
N GLY A 20 6.27 3.90 5.61
CA GLY A 20 6.85 5.08 6.28
C GLY A 20 5.78 6.00 6.89
N ALA A 21 4.65 6.19 6.20
CA ALA A 21 3.50 6.92 6.73
C ALA A 21 2.87 6.19 7.94
N ALA A 22 2.75 4.86 7.91
CA ALA A 22 2.26 4.08 9.04
C ALA A 22 3.20 4.18 10.27
N GLU A 23 4.52 4.19 10.05
CA GLU A 23 5.52 4.29 11.11
C GLU A 23 5.54 5.67 11.77
N SER A 24 5.39 6.72 10.96
CA SER A 24 5.23 8.11 11.45
C SER A 24 3.82 8.43 11.95
N ARG A 25 2.86 7.49 11.83
CA ARG A 25 1.44 7.66 12.15
C ARG A 25 0.77 8.78 11.33
N ASP A 26 1.30 9.09 10.15
CA ASP A 26 0.69 9.99 9.17
C ASP A 26 -0.41 9.26 8.39
N TRP A 27 -1.57 9.07 9.04
CA TRP A 27 -2.72 8.38 8.46
C TRP A 27 -3.28 9.07 7.19
N PRO A 28 -3.32 10.41 7.09
CA PRO A 28 -3.68 11.08 5.85
C PRO A 28 -2.75 10.77 4.68
N ALA A 29 -1.42 10.78 4.89
CA ALA A 29 -0.47 10.40 3.85
C ALA A 29 -0.61 8.93 3.46
N LEU A 30 -0.81 8.04 4.43
CA LEU A 30 -1.07 6.63 4.18
C LEU A 30 -2.29 6.42 3.28
N ALA A 31 -3.40 7.13 3.55
CA ALA A 31 -4.61 7.05 2.74
C ALA A 31 -4.40 7.59 1.32
N ARG A 32 -3.63 8.67 1.16
CA ARG A 32 -3.30 9.22 -0.17
C ARG A 32 -2.47 8.23 -0.99
N HIS A 33 -1.41 7.67 -0.41
CA HIS A 33 -0.59 6.68 -1.08
C HIS A 33 -1.36 5.40 -1.40
N GLU A 34 -2.30 5.00 -0.55
CA GLU A 34 -3.18 3.86 -0.82
C GLU A 34 -4.06 4.09 -2.05
N ALA A 35 -4.63 5.29 -2.20
CA ALA A 35 -5.42 5.66 -3.37
C ALA A 35 -4.56 5.67 -4.66
N ASP A 36 -3.36 6.24 -4.60
CA ASP A 36 -2.43 6.27 -5.73
C ASP A 36 -1.99 4.85 -6.15
N ARG A 37 -1.67 4.00 -5.16
CA ARG A 37 -1.33 2.59 -5.37
C ARG A 37 -2.48 1.82 -6.01
N ARG A 38 -3.71 2.04 -5.57
CA ARG A 38 -4.91 1.39 -6.12
C ARG A 38 -5.14 1.80 -7.58
N ALA A 39 -5.06 3.10 -7.87
CA ALA A 39 -5.19 3.62 -9.24
C ALA A 39 -4.09 3.10 -10.19
N LEU A 40 -2.89 2.83 -9.66
CA LEU A 40 -1.83 2.17 -10.43
C LEU A 40 -2.12 0.67 -10.63
N ALA A 41 -2.58 -0.04 -9.59
CA ALA A 41 -2.89 -1.47 -9.67
C ALA A 41 -4.02 -1.76 -10.68
N GLU A 42 -5.03 -0.90 -10.76
CA GLU A 42 -6.11 -1.02 -11.75
C GLU A 42 -5.58 -0.95 -13.19
N ARG A 43 -4.63 -0.04 -13.46
CA ARG A 43 -3.97 0.10 -14.78
C ARG A 43 -2.92 -0.97 -15.04
N LEU A 44 -2.41 -1.63 -13.99
CA LEU A 44 -1.38 -2.67 -14.10
C LEU A 44 -1.90 -3.91 -14.83
N SER A 45 -3.19 -4.24 -14.67
CA SER A 45 -3.80 -5.39 -15.35
C SER A 45 -3.64 -5.29 -16.87
N ASP A 46 -3.78 -4.08 -17.42
CA ASP A 46 -3.60 -3.83 -18.86
C ASP A 46 -2.12 -3.90 -19.26
N ALA A 47 -1.21 -3.43 -18.38
CA ALA A 47 0.23 -3.44 -18.63
C ALA A 47 0.87 -4.84 -18.53
N LEU A 48 0.32 -5.73 -17.71
CA LEU A 48 0.75 -7.12 -17.55
C LEU A 48 0.07 -8.07 -18.56
N SER A 49 -0.94 -7.59 -19.29
CA SER A 49 -1.60 -8.37 -20.34
C SER A 49 -0.65 -8.71 -21.50
N ALA A 50 0.43 -7.94 -21.68
CA ALA A 50 1.59 -8.35 -22.45
C ALA A 50 2.52 -9.16 -21.55
N GLU A 51 2.77 -10.42 -21.90
CA GLU A 51 3.66 -11.30 -21.12
C GLU A 51 5.02 -10.62 -20.85
N LEU A 52 5.42 -10.61 -19.57
CA LEU A 52 6.73 -10.11 -19.15
C LEU A 52 7.85 -10.98 -19.74
N PRO A 53 8.89 -10.36 -20.32
CA PRO A 53 10.09 -11.08 -20.76
C PRO A 53 10.65 -11.98 -19.66
N ALA A 54 11.13 -13.18 -20.03
CA ALA A 54 11.57 -14.20 -19.06
C ALA A 54 12.68 -13.70 -18.11
N ASP A 55 13.55 -12.82 -18.60
CA ASP A 55 14.61 -12.16 -17.84
C ASP A 55 14.09 -11.14 -16.82
N GLU A 56 12.89 -10.58 -17.03
CA GLU A 56 12.25 -9.63 -16.12
C GLU A 56 11.35 -10.33 -15.08
N GLN A 57 10.92 -11.57 -15.31
CA GLN A 57 9.99 -12.30 -14.44
C GLN A 57 10.52 -12.50 -13.00
N GLN A 58 11.82 -12.82 -12.86
CA GLN A 58 12.40 -13.01 -11.53
C GLN A 58 12.40 -11.71 -10.72
N ARG A 59 12.68 -10.59 -11.37
CA ARG A 59 12.63 -9.27 -10.74
C ARG A 59 11.20 -8.86 -10.40
N ALA A 60 10.26 -9.11 -11.30
CA ALA A 60 8.83 -8.87 -11.06
C ALA A 60 8.34 -9.60 -9.81
N ARG A 61 8.70 -10.89 -9.65
CA ARG A 61 8.38 -11.67 -8.44
C ARG A 61 8.95 -11.05 -7.17
N ALA A 62 10.23 -10.65 -7.18
CA ALA A 62 10.86 -10.01 -6.03
C ALA A 62 10.20 -8.68 -5.64
N LEU A 63 9.74 -7.88 -6.61
CA LEU A 63 9.02 -6.63 -6.37
C LEU A 63 7.64 -6.90 -5.74
N ILE A 64 6.91 -7.90 -6.24
CA ILE A 64 5.61 -8.32 -5.68
C ILE A 64 5.78 -8.80 -4.25
N GLU A 65 6.76 -9.68 -3.99
CA GLU A 65 7.04 -10.19 -2.63
C GLU A 65 7.42 -9.08 -1.65
N SER A 66 8.20 -8.08 -2.10
CA SER A 66 8.57 -6.92 -1.29
C SER A 66 7.36 -6.05 -0.97
N SER A 67 6.44 -5.89 -1.93
CA SER A 67 5.20 -5.14 -1.73
C SER A 67 4.28 -5.82 -0.71
N LEU A 68 4.11 -7.15 -0.83
CA LEU A 68 3.35 -7.96 0.13
C LEU A 68 3.94 -7.91 1.54
N ARG A 69 5.28 -7.84 1.65
CA ARG A 69 5.95 -7.69 2.94
C ARG A 69 5.64 -6.33 3.59
N CYS A 70 5.64 -5.25 2.82
CA CYS A 70 5.24 -3.94 3.32
C CYS A 70 3.80 -3.96 3.85
N ASP A 71 2.89 -4.57 3.09
CA ASP A 71 1.48 -4.69 3.51
C ASP A 71 1.35 -5.47 4.82
N ALA A 72 2.07 -6.58 4.97
CA ALA A 72 2.10 -7.37 6.21
C ALA A 72 2.61 -6.56 7.42
N LEU A 73 3.53 -5.60 7.20
CA LEU A 73 4.03 -4.71 8.25
C LEU A 73 3.05 -3.56 8.57
N ILE A 74 2.28 -3.09 7.59
CA ILE A 74 1.28 -2.02 7.78
C ILE A 74 0.06 -2.54 8.56
N GLN A 75 -0.43 -3.74 8.26
CA GLN A 75 -1.65 -4.31 8.85
C GLN A 75 -1.74 -4.22 10.39
N PRO A 76 -0.75 -4.67 11.18
CA PRO A 76 -0.83 -4.59 12.63
C PRO A 76 -0.89 -3.13 13.14
N ARG A 77 -0.19 -2.19 12.49
CA ARG A 77 -0.20 -0.77 12.86
C ARG A 77 -1.58 -0.15 12.63
N LEU A 78 -2.20 -0.47 11.50
CA LEU A 78 -3.56 -0.05 11.20
C LEU A 78 -4.57 -0.64 12.18
N ALA A 79 -4.43 -1.93 12.52
CA ALA A 79 -5.30 -2.59 13.50
C ALA A 79 -5.22 -1.92 14.89
N THR A 80 -4.01 -1.60 15.36
CA THR A 80 -3.80 -0.83 16.60
C THR A 80 -4.50 0.52 16.53
N ARG A 81 -4.29 1.29 15.45
CA ARG A 81 -4.91 2.61 15.29
C ARG A 81 -6.43 2.55 15.27
N MET A 82 -7.00 1.57 14.55
CA MET A 82 -8.45 1.36 14.50
C MET A 82 -9.01 1.02 15.89
N ASN A 83 -8.28 0.25 16.69
CA ASN A 83 -8.67 -0.04 18.06
C ASN A 83 -8.65 1.22 18.95
N GLU A 84 -7.60 2.04 18.86
CA GLU A 84 -7.51 3.32 19.57
C GLU A 84 -8.70 4.23 19.24
N LEU A 85 -9.01 4.40 17.95
CA LEU A 85 -10.13 5.24 17.51
C LEU A 85 -11.48 4.72 18.03
N ARG A 86 -11.70 3.40 18.03
CA ARG A 86 -12.92 2.81 18.60
C ARG A 86 -13.07 3.10 20.09
N VAL A 87 -11.98 3.05 20.85
CA VAL A 87 -12.00 3.38 22.29
C VAL A 87 -12.34 4.85 22.48
N LEU A 88 -11.69 5.76 21.74
CA LEU A 88 -11.94 7.20 21.82
C LEU A 88 -13.39 7.56 21.45
N LEU A 89 -13.92 6.98 20.37
CA LEU A 89 -15.29 7.23 19.92
C LEU A 89 -16.34 6.69 20.91
N ARG A 90 -16.08 5.57 21.58
CA ARG A 90 -16.97 5.05 22.64
C ARG A 90 -16.90 5.86 23.93
N ALA A 91 -15.74 6.43 24.23
CA ALA A 91 -15.53 7.28 25.39
C ALA A 91 -16.03 8.72 25.19
N ALA A 92 -16.33 9.13 23.95
CA ALA A 92 -16.90 10.43 23.64
C ALA A 92 -18.33 10.52 24.23
N PRO A 93 -18.63 11.53 25.06
CA PRO A 93 -19.97 11.72 25.58
C PRO A 93 -20.95 11.99 24.42
N PRO A 94 -22.20 11.50 24.48
CA PRO A 94 -23.21 11.83 23.49
C PRO A 94 -23.51 13.33 23.59
N GLY A 95 -23.13 14.11 22.57
CA GLY A 95 -23.50 15.52 22.44
C GLY A 95 -22.44 16.55 22.85
N ALA A 96 -21.18 16.38 22.44
CA ALA A 96 -20.28 17.53 22.31
C ALA A 96 -20.54 18.24 20.97
N GLU A 97 -21.68 18.94 20.89
CA GLU A 97 -21.96 20.01 19.92
C GLU A 97 -22.20 21.31 20.69
#